data_AF-A0A3M6YT09-F1
#
_entry.id   AF-A0A3M6YT09-F1
#
_cell.length_a   1.000
_cell.length_b   1.000
_cell.length_c   1.000
_cell.angle_alpha   90.00
_cell.angle_beta   90.00
_cell.angle_gamma   90.00
#
_symmetry.space_group_name_H-M   'P 1'
#
loop_
_entity.id
_entity.type
_entity.pdbx_description
1 polymer ?
#
loop_
_entity_poly.entity_id
_entity_poly.type
_entity_poly.pdbx_seq_one_letter_code
_entity_poly.pdbx_strand_id
1 'polypeptide(L)'
;MDMLRPDLYKRMLRAIPEGIIQFSKAVEKIESEPHLVRLHFQDGTASEVEFLVGADGISSIIRKRFWGASPKRPRNLHVTGGYPFNDTPKAEKLREVKSSRLTQGPSKAHTAQFLARDGQHWSKGRATLSGNAAHPTSPYATYGAEMSTCDGYFIGQCLAGLDLNEAFAVEKALQKYESKRLAHTSKQVQAAVNLGQMVHHSMLRPVRNLVLDYIWLLQSHVGEENPREIVA
;
A
#
# COMPACT_ATOMS: atom_id res chain seq x y z
N MET A 1 5.90 5.24 21.79
CA MET A 1 4.66 4.44 21.72
C MET A 1 4.82 3.60 20.49
N ASP A 2 5.38 2.41 20.65
CA ASP A 2 6.03 1.71 19.55
C ASP A 2 5.08 0.61 19.10
N MET A 3 4.32 0.88 18.04
CA MET A 3 3.41 -0.09 17.45
C MET A 3 4.02 -0.61 16.16
N LEU A 4 4.42 -1.88 16.16
CA LEU A 4 4.88 -2.53 14.94
C LEU A 4 3.69 -2.85 14.02
N ARG A 5 3.97 -2.97 12.71
CA ARG A 5 2.96 -3.35 11.72
C ARG A 5 2.20 -4.63 12.10
N PRO A 6 2.84 -5.73 12.55
CA PRO A 6 2.11 -6.93 12.98
C PRO A 6 1.18 -6.68 14.16
N ASP A 7 1.55 -5.78 15.09
CA ASP A 7 0.73 -5.48 16.26
C ASP A 7 -0.50 -4.66 15.88
N LEU A 8 -0.36 -3.71 14.94
CA LEU A 8 -1.49 -3.02 14.34
C LEU A 8 -2.45 -4.01 13.66
N TYR A 9 -1.93 -4.93 12.84
CA TYR A 9 -2.75 -5.97 12.20
C TYR A 9 -3.48 -6.83 13.22
N LYS A 10 -2.80 -7.30 14.28
CA LYS A 10 -3.44 -8.07 15.36
C LYS A 10 -4.57 -7.31 16.03
N ARG A 11 -4.39 -6.00 16.28
CA ARG A 11 -5.44 -5.14 16.86
C ARG A 11 -6.64 -4.99 15.91
N MET A 12 -6.39 -4.78 14.62
CA MET A 12 -7.46 -4.70 13.61
C MET A 12 -8.22 -6.03 13.49
N LEU A 13 -7.51 -7.16 13.47
CA LEU A 13 -8.13 -8.49 13.40
C LEU A 13 -9.04 -8.77 14.59
N ARG A 14 -8.64 -8.35 15.80
CA ARG A 14 -9.49 -8.49 17.00
C ARG A 14 -10.76 -7.65 16.97
N ALA A 15 -10.80 -6.59 16.17
CA ALA A 15 -11.98 -5.74 16.03
C ALA A 15 -12.98 -6.28 14.99
N ILE A 16 -12.60 -7.29 14.21
CA ILE A 16 -13.44 -7.89 13.17
C ILE A 16 -14.17 -9.09 13.77
N PRO A 17 -15.52 -9.18 13.65
CA PRO A 17 -16.27 -10.33 14.12
C PRO A 17 -15.77 -11.65 13.53
N GLU A 18 -15.92 -12.73 14.30
CA GLU A 18 -15.57 -14.06 13.85
C GLU A 18 -16.39 -14.45 12.60
N GLY A 19 -15.76 -15.19 11.68
CA GLY A 19 -16.40 -15.66 10.44
C GLY A 19 -16.40 -14.65 9.27
N ILE A 20 -16.08 -13.37 9.50
CA ILE A 20 -16.03 -12.35 8.43
C ILE A 20 -14.81 -12.54 7.52
N ILE A 21 -13.64 -12.86 8.09
CA ILE A 21 -12.42 -13.10 7.31
C ILE A 21 -12.35 -14.57 6.95
N GLN A 22 -12.31 -14.85 5.65
CA GLN A 22 -12.08 -16.19 5.11
C GLN A 22 -10.72 -16.25 4.42
N PHE A 23 -9.82 -17.08 4.95
CA PHE A 23 -8.50 -17.31 4.36
C PHE A 23 -8.57 -18.36 3.24
N SER A 24 -7.48 -18.48 2.47
CA SER A 24 -7.37 -19.41 1.33
C SER A 24 -8.39 -19.19 0.20
N LYS A 25 -9.06 -18.03 0.16
CA LYS A 25 -10.00 -17.62 -0.88
C LYS A 25 -9.33 -16.76 -1.95
N ALA A 26 -8.48 -17.37 -2.76
CA ALA A 26 -7.86 -16.67 -3.89
C ALA A 26 -8.86 -16.54 -5.05
N VAL A 27 -9.22 -15.30 -5.43
CA VAL A 27 -10.17 -15.05 -6.54
C VAL A 27 -9.54 -15.42 -7.89
N GLU A 28 -10.23 -16.25 -8.65
CA GLU A 28 -9.85 -16.69 -10.00
C GLU A 28 -10.61 -15.92 -11.08
N LYS A 29 -11.94 -15.86 -10.93
CA LYS A 29 -12.86 -15.24 -11.89
C LYS A 29 -13.84 -14.32 -11.16
N ILE A 30 -14.23 -13.24 -11.83
CA ILE A 30 -15.24 -12.29 -11.35
C ILE A 30 -16.26 -12.11 -12.46
N GLU A 31 -17.54 -12.25 -12.11
CA GLU A 31 -18.68 -11.96 -12.97
C GLU A 31 -19.45 -10.79 -12.34
N SER A 32 -19.71 -9.75 -13.12
CA SER A 32 -20.44 -8.58 -12.65
C SER A 32 -21.82 -8.58 -13.30
N GLU A 33 -22.85 -8.71 -12.47
CA GLU A 33 -24.24 -8.62 -12.87
C GLU A 33 -24.83 -7.27 -12.42
N PRO A 34 -26.03 -6.89 -12.91
CA PRO A 34 -26.66 -5.64 -12.50
C PRO A 34 -26.95 -5.55 -10.99
N HIS A 35 -27.23 -6.67 -10.32
CA HIS A 35 -27.64 -6.68 -8.90
C HIS A 35 -26.61 -7.27 -7.93
N LEU A 36 -25.58 -7.95 -8.44
CA LEU A 36 -24.58 -8.61 -7.61
C LEU A 36 -23.26 -8.77 -8.37
N VAL A 37 -22.22 -9.14 -7.63
CA VAL A 37 -20.93 -9.56 -8.14
C VAL A 37 -20.68 -10.98 -7.66
N ARG A 38 -20.41 -11.89 -8.60
CA ARG A 38 -20.05 -13.28 -8.29
C ARG A 38 -18.54 -13.47 -8.37
N LEU A 39 -17.96 -13.99 -7.30
CA LEU A 39 -16.55 -14.34 -7.17
C LEU A 39 -16.42 -15.86 -7.28
N HIS A 40 -15.53 -16.34 -8.15
CA HIS A 40 -15.09 -17.73 -8.16
C HIS A 40 -13.69 -17.81 -7.60
N PHE A 41 -13.45 -18.77 -6.71
CA PHE A 41 -12.19 -18.96 -6.01
C PHE A 41 -11.45 -20.20 -6.51
N GLN A 42 -10.13 -20.20 -6.35
CA GLN A 42 -9.26 -21.31 -6.77
C GLN A 42 -9.52 -22.63 -6.03
N ASP A 43 -10.19 -22.59 -4.88
CA ASP A 43 -10.62 -23.79 -4.14
C ASP A 43 -11.90 -24.42 -4.70
N GLY A 44 -12.42 -23.89 -5.82
CA GLY A 44 -13.64 -24.35 -6.49
C GLY A 44 -14.92 -23.75 -5.91
N THR A 45 -14.84 -22.97 -4.82
CA THR A 45 -16.02 -22.33 -4.23
C THR A 45 -16.38 -21.03 -4.95
N ALA A 46 -17.59 -20.53 -4.70
CA ALA A 46 -18.05 -19.24 -5.20
C ALA A 46 -18.77 -18.45 -4.11
N SER A 47 -18.83 -17.12 -4.26
CA SER A 47 -19.62 -16.24 -3.39
C SER A 47 -20.25 -15.13 -4.18
N GLU A 48 -21.46 -14.76 -3.79
CA GLU A 48 -22.22 -13.65 -4.36
C GLU A 48 -22.27 -12.52 -3.34
N VAL A 49 -22.00 -11.31 -3.79
CA VAL A 49 -22.00 -10.10 -2.96
C VAL A 49 -22.69 -8.96 -3.69
N GLU A 50 -23.32 -8.04 -2.98
CA GLU A 50 -24.01 -6.91 -3.58
C GLU A 50 -23.02 -5.91 -4.20
N PHE A 51 -21.80 -5.83 -3.67
CA PHE A 51 -20.73 -5.01 -4.21
C PHE A 51 -19.35 -5.57 -3.87
N LEU A 52 -18.34 -5.16 -4.64
CA LEU A 52 -16.97 -5.62 -4.51
C LEU A 52 -16.01 -4.45 -4.25
N VAL A 53 -15.20 -4.55 -3.20
CA VAL A 53 -14.09 -3.62 -2.95
C VAL A 53 -12.76 -4.34 -3.20
N GLY A 54 -12.02 -3.91 -4.21
CA GLY A 54 -10.67 -4.37 -4.46
C GLY A 54 -9.65 -3.75 -3.52
N ALA A 55 -9.28 -4.48 -2.47
CA ALA A 55 -8.23 -4.13 -1.51
C ALA A 55 -6.98 -5.05 -1.64
N ASP A 56 -6.77 -5.64 -2.81
CA ASP A 56 -5.75 -6.65 -3.15
C ASP A 56 -4.40 -6.05 -3.61
N GLY A 57 -4.17 -4.79 -3.28
CA GLY A 57 -2.86 -4.13 -3.35
C GLY A 57 -2.33 -3.84 -4.77
N ILE A 58 -1.02 -3.57 -4.85
CA ILE A 58 -0.39 -3.01 -6.06
C ILE A 58 -0.52 -3.90 -7.30
N SER A 59 -0.63 -5.21 -7.11
CA SER A 59 -0.79 -6.21 -8.16
C SER A 59 -2.25 -6.60 -8.42
N SER A 60 -3.20 -5.81 -7.90
CA SER A 60 -4.64 -6.05 -7.93
C SER A 60 -5.12 -6.76 -9.19
N ILE A 61 -5.73 -7.93 -8.98
CA ILE A 61 -6.44 -8.73 -9.96
C ILE A 61 -7.81 -8.13 -10.25
N ILE A 62 -8.48 -7.55 -9.25
CA ILE A 62 -9.80 -6.92 -9.42
C ILE A 62 -9.68 -5.76 -10.41
N ARG A 63 -8.67 -4.92 -10.23
CA ARG A 63 -8.39 -3.84 -11.19
C ARG A 63 -8.14 -4.38 -12.59
N LYS A 64 -7.32 -5.42 -12.74
CA LYS A 64 -7.02 -6.03 -14.05
C LYS A 64 -8.29 -6.58 -14.73
N ARG A 65 -9.23 -7.13 -13.97
CA ARG A 65 -10.48 -7.70 -14.49
C ARG A 65 -11.45 -6.62 -14.96
N PHE A 66 -11.63 -5.55 -14.18
CA PHE A 66 -12.63 -4.51 -14.49
C PHE A 66 -12.14 -3.42 -15.46
N TRP A 67 -10.84 -3.06 -15.40
CA TRP A 67 -10.23 -1.98 -16.20
C TRP A 67 -9.12 -2.44 -17.14
N GLY A 68 -8.82 -3.74 -17.19
CA GLY A 68 -7.73 -4.26 -18.00
C GLY A 68 -6.35 -4.10 -17.36
N ALA A 69 -5.34 -4.69 -18.01
CA ALA A 69 -3.96 -4.57 -17.56
C ALA A 69 -3.41 -3.18 -17.91
N SER A 70 -3.00 -2.42 -16.91
CA SER A 70 -2.25 -1.17 -17.12
C SER A 70 -0.76 -1.39 -16.83
N PRO A 71 0.14 -0.85 -17.67
CA PRO A 71 1.57 -0.96 -17.46
C PRO A 71 1.95 -0.27 -16.15
N LYS A 72 2.77 -0.98 -15.39
CA LYS A 72 3.36 -0.52 -14.14
C LYS A 72 4.58 0.35 -14.51
N ARG A 73 4.54 1.66 -14.25
CA ARG A 73 5.68 2.56 -14.55
C ARG A 73 6.71 2.57 -13.41
N PRO A 74 7.92 2.00 -13.58
CA PRO A 74 8.93 1.99 -12.52
C PRO A 74 9.45 3.41 -12.26
N ARG A 75 9.52 3.81 -10.98
CA ARG A 75 10.09 5.11 -10.58
C ARG A 75 11.48 5.04 -9.96
N ASN A 76 12.13 3.87 -9.98
CA ASN A 76 13.53 3.65 -9.55
C ASN A 76 13.89 4.28 -8.19
N LEU A 77 12.93 4.34 -7.28
CA LEU A 77 13.13 4.84 -5.93
C LEU A 77 13.72 3.73 -5.05
N HIS A 78 14.73 4.08 -4.25
CA HIS A 78 15.39 3.16 -3.33
C HIS A 78 15.04 3.51 -1.89
N VAL A 79 14.58 2.54 -1.11
CA VAL A 79 14.24 2.78 0.29
C VAL A 79 15.17 1.96 1.15
N THR A 80 16.03 2.64 1.88
CA THR A 80 16.86 2.04 2.92
C THR A 80 16.04 2.00 4.20
N GLY A 81 15.85 0.82 4.77
CA GLY A 81 15.17 0.64 6.05
C GLY A 81 15.93 -0.38 6.90
N GLY A 82 15.96 -0.15 8.21
CA GLY A 82 16.51 -1.04 9.23
C GLY A 82 15.60 -1.06 10.46
N TYR A 83 15.70 -2.12 11.26
CA TYR A 83 15.11 -2.19 12.60
C TYR A 83 16.23 -2.58 13.57
N PRO A 84 16.42 -1.88 14.70
CA PRO A 84 17.19 -2.42 15.80
C PRO A 84 16.36 -3.51 16.50
N PHE A 85 16.92 -4.70 16.66
CA PHE A 85 16.46 -5.62 17.70
C PHE A 85 17.28 -5.35 18.95
N ASN A 86 16.65 -5.40 20.13
CA ASN A 86 17.36 -5.26 21.41
C ASN A 86 18.41 -6.38 21.61
N ASP A 87 18.36 -7.46 20.83
CA ASP A 87 19.39 -8.51 20.77
C ASP A 87 20.04 -8.55 19.37
N THR A 88 20.83 -7.53 19.02
CA THR A 88 21.66 -7.61 17.80
C THR A 88 23.04 -8.15 18.18
N PRO A 89 23.46 -9.37 17.79
CA PRO A 89 24.87 -9.68 17.77
C PRO A 89 25.53 -8.69 16.81
N LYS A 90 26.54 -7.94 17.30
CA LYS A 90 27.33 -6.92 16.57
C LYS A 90 27.18 -7.06 15.05
N ALA A 91 26.33 -6.21 14.46
CA ALA A 91 25.92 -6.36 13.08
C ALA A 91 27.14 -6.18 12.14
N GLU A 92 27.66 -7.28 11.62
CA GLU A 92 28.71 -7.24 10.60
C GLU A 92 28.23 -6.45 9.38
N LYS A 93 28.94 -5.36 9.06
CA LYS A 93 28.97 -4.58 7.82
C LYS A 93 27.66 -4.56 7.01
N LEU A 94 26.99 -3.41 6.99
CA LEU A 94 25.94 -3.07 6.02
C LEU A 94 26.43 -3.34 4.59
N ARG A 95 26.07 -4.50 4.03
CA ARG A 95 26.31 -4.82 2.61
C ARG A 95 25.28 -4.08 1.76
N GLU A 96 25.74 -3.42 0.70
CA GLU A 96 24.86 -2.93 -0.37
C GLU A 96 24.17 -4.14 -1.02
N VAL A 97 22.86 -4.30 -0.77
CA VAL A 97 22.07 -5.41 -1.32
C VAL A 97 21.13 -4.85 -2.38
N LYS A 98 21.49 -5.06 -3.65
CA LYS A 98 20.60 -4.82 -4.79
C LYS A 98 19.65 -6.00 -4.93
N SER A 99 18.46 -5.90 -4.34
CA SER A 99 17.38 -6.88 -4.51
C SER A 99 16.34 -6.38 -5.50
N SER A 100 16.07 -7.15 -6.55
CA SER A 100 15.04 -6.89 -7.56
C SER A 100 13.68 -7.54 -7.26
N ARG A 101 13.45 -8.08 -6.05
CA ARG A 101 12.20 -8.79 -5.71
C ARG A 101 11.37 -8.06 -4.66
N LEU A 102 10.15 -7.70 -5.08
CA LEU A 102 9.03 -7.28 -4.23
C LEU A 102 8.74 -8.36 -3.17
N THR A 103 9.14 -8.14 -1.91
CA THR A 103 8.68 -8.96 -0.76
C THR A 103 8.53 -8.09 0.48
N GLN A 104 7.49 -8.35 1.28
CA GLN A 104 7.31 -7.83 2.63
C GLN A 104 7.88 -8.86 3.63
N GLY A 105 9.00 -8.55 4.29
CA GLY A 105 9.58 -9.42 5.33
C GLY A 105 11.11 -9.26 5.47
N PRO A 106 11.70 -9.56 6.64
CA PRO A 106 12.89 -8.88 7.14
C PRO A 106 14.19 -9.38 6.50
N SER A 107 14.85 -8.48 5.78
CA SER A 107 16.28 -8.18 5.84
C SER A 107 16.67 -7.47 4.56
N LYS A 108 17.51 -6.44 4.71
CA LYS A 108 18.28 -5.78 3.65
C LYS A 108 17.47 -4.78 2.82
N ALA A 109 18.04 -3.60 2.66
CA ALA A 109 17.47 -2.43 1.97
C ALA A 109 16.66 -2.83 0.72
N HIS A 110 15.40 -2.39 0.68
CA HIS A 110 14.45 -2.84 -0.32
C HIS A 110 14.35 -1.80 -1.44
N THR A 111 14.82 -2.17 -2.65
CA THR A 111 14.44 -1.44 -3.86
C THR A 111 13.01 -1.81 -4.22
N ALA A 112 12.05 -1.03 -3.76
CA ALA A 112 10.67 -1.17 -4.20
C ALA A 112 10.43 -0.26 -5.41
N GLN A 113 10.10 -0.86 -6.55
CA GLN A 113 9.68 -0.12 -7.73
C GLN A 113 8.26 0.41 -7.49
N PHE A 114 8.11 1.72 -7.31
CA PHE A 114 6.79 2.35 -7.14
C PHE A 114 6.21 2.76 -8.46
N LEU A 115 4.92 2.47 -8.62
CA LEU A 115 4.25 2.46 -9.90
C LEU A 115 3.21 3.56 -9.93
N ALA A 116 3.45 4.60 -10.73
CA ALA A 116 2.44 5.60 -11.03
C ALA A 116 1.36 4.99 -11.94
N ARG A 117 0.10 5.32 -11.71
CA ARG A 117 -1.01 5.03 -12.62
C ARG A 117 -1.83 6.31 -12.77
N ASP A 118 -1.74 6.98 -13.91
CA ASP A 118 -2.46 8.23 -14.17
C ASP A 118 -3.87 7.94 -14.70
N GLY A 119 -4.84 8.78 -14.34
CA GLY A 119 -6.12 8.91 -15.06
C GLY A 119 -7.10 7.75 -14.96
N GLN A 120 -7.15 7.02 -13.84
CA GLN A 120 -8.04 5.86 -13.69
C GLN A 120 -9.26 6.16 -12.82
N HIS A 121 -10.43 5.82 -13.34
CA HIS A 121 -11.62 5.58 -12.52
C HIS A 121 -11.39 4.37 -11.63
N TRP A 122 -11.88 4.44 -10.40
CA TRP A 122 -11.77 3.36 -9.41
C TRP A 122 -13.04 2.54 -9.32
N SER A 123 -14.17 3.07 -9.78
CA SER A 123 -15.49 2.49 -9.64
C SER A 123 -16.10 2.19 -11.01
N LYS A 124 -16.69 0.99 -11.15
CA LYS A 124 -17.35 0.54 -12.37
C LYS A 124 -18.48 -0.42 -11.99
N GLY A 125 -19.73 -0.03 -12.24
CA GLY A 125 -20.89 -0.76 -11.75
C GLY A 125 -20.82 -0.95 -10.23
N ARG A 126 -20.89 -2.19 -9.77
CA ARG A 126 -20.87 -2.58 -8.33
C ARG A 126 -19.48 -2.86 -7.76
N ALA A 127 -18.41 -2.53 -8.49
CA ALA A 127 -17.04 -2.72 -8.02
C ALA A 127 -16.31 -1.39 -7.84
N THR A 128 -15.50 -1.28 -6.79
CA THR A 128 -14.56 -0.18 -6.61
C THR A 128 -13.19 -0.66 -6.12
N LEU A 129 -12.17 0.20 -6.16
CA LEU A 129 -10.82 -0.07 -5.68
C LEU A 129 -10.49 0.77 -4.43
N SER A 130 -9.66 0.22 -3.53
CA SER A 130 -9.20 0.89 -2.32
C SER A 130 -7.70 0.65 -2.06
N GLY A 131 -7.07 1.57 -1.32
CA GLY A 131 -5.68 1.46 -0.92
C GLY A 131 -4.74 1.32 -2.11
N ASN A 132 -3.73 0.46 -1.98
CA ASN A 132 -2.73 0.25 -3.03
C ASN A 132 -3.29 -0.35 -4.34
N ALA A 133 -4.53 -0.86 -4.34
CA ALA A 133 -5.19 -1.26 -5.59
C ALA A 133 -5.64 -0.03 -6.41
N ALA A 134 -6.09 1.03 -5.75
CA ALA A 134 -6.51 2.30 -6.34
C ALA A 134 -5.35 3.30 -6.51
N HIS A 135 -4.63 3.58 -5.44
CA HIS A 135 -3.62 4.64 -5.36
C HIS A 135 -2.30 4.12 -4.74
N PRO A 136 -1.58 3.22 -5.45
CA PRO A 136 -0.30 2.73 -4.96
C PRO A 136 0.69 3.88 -4.72
N THR A 137 1.13 4.02 -3.48
CA THR A 137 2.02 5.11 -3.07
C THR A 137 3.44 4.64 -2.79
N SER A 138 4.38 5.59 -2.82
CA SER A 138 5.75 5.38 -2.37
C SER A 138 5.82 5.47 -0.84
N PRO A 139 6.71 4.74 -0.14
CA PRO A 139 6.88 4.80 1.31
C PRO A 139 7.42 6.15 1.77
N TYR A 140 7.91 7.00 0.87
CA TYR A 140 8.12 8.42 1.16
C TYR A 140 6.84 9.16 1.54
N ALA A 141 5.67 8.62 1.21
CA ALA A 141 4.41 9.12 1.73
C ALA A 141 4.35 8.93 3.24
N THR A 142 4.93 7.88 3.83
CA THR A 142 4.78 7.49 5.25
C THR A 142 3.34 7.23 5.73
N TYR A 143 2.30 7.71 5.03
CA TYR A 143 0.88 7.59 5.40
C TYR A 143 0.02 6.72 4.44
N GLY A 144 0.61 5.72 3.78
CA GLY A 144 -0.10 4.87 2.82
C GLY A 144 -1.17 3.96 3.43
N ALA A 145 -0.94 3.46 4.65
CA ALA A 145 -1.90 2.62 5.37
C ALA A 145 -3.11 3.46 5.83
N GLU A 146 -2.84 4.68 6.30
CA GLU A 146 -3.79 5.68 6.75
C GLU A 146 -4.72 6.10 5.62
N MET A 147 -4.18 6.32 4.41
CA MET A 147 -5.01 6.55 3.23
C MET A 147 -5.97 5.38 2.96
N SER A 148 -5.49 4.14 3.11
CA SER A 148 -6.32 2.95 2.91
C SER A 148 -7.40 2.81 3.99
N THR A 149 -7.09 3.11 5.25
CA THR A 149 -8.07 3.15 6.34
C THR A 149 -9.15 4.20 6.10
N CYS A 150 -8.76 5.40 5.65
CA CYS A 150 -9.71 6.45 5.27
C CYS A 150 -10.63 6.03 4.13
N ASP A 151 -10.13 5.26 3.15
CA ASP A 151 -11.00 4.77 2.06
C ASP A 151 -12.12 3.88 2.60
N GLY A 152 -11.81 2.95 3.51
CA GLY A 152 -12.82 2.11 4.16
C GLY A 152 -13.90 2.93 4.87
N TYR A 153 -13.49 3.99 5.58
CA TYR A 153 -14.43 4.93 6.20
C TYR A 153 -15.34 5.63 5.18
N PHE A 154 -14.77 6.18 4.09
CA PHE A 154 -15.57 6.87 3.08
C PHE A 154 -16.49 5.94 2.29
N ILE A 155 -16.06 4.70 2.01
CA ILE A 155 -16.92 3.67 1.41
C ILE A 155 -18.09 3.38 2.35
N GLY A 156 -17.83 3.10 3.63
CA GLY A 156 -18.88 2.85 4.62
C GLY A 156 -19.86 4.01 4.74
N GLN A 157 -19.38 5.25 4.77
CA GLN A 157 -20.23 6.44 4.80
C GLN A 157 -21.07 6.64 3.53
N CYS A 158 -20.51 6.34 2.35
CA CYS A 158 -21.25 6.49 1.10
C CYS A 158 -22.32 5.43 0.93
N LEU A 159 -22.14 4.23 1.50
CA LEU A 159 -23.09 3.11 1.44
C LEU A 159 -24.09 3.09 2.60
N ALA A 160 -23.83 3.83 3.68
CA ALA A 160 -24.68 3.84 4.87
C ALA A 160 -26.13 4.24 4.54
N GLY A 161 -27.09 3.39 4.93
CA GLY A 161 -28.53 3.62 4.76
C GLY A 161 -29.06 3.37 3.35
N LEU A 162 -28.26 2.86 2.42
CA LEU A 162 -28.72 2.48 1.08
C LEU A 162 -29.29 1.05 1.08
N ASP A 163 -30.29 0.83 0.22
CA ASP A 163 -30.65 -0.52 -0.21
C ASP A 163 -29.60 -1.03 -1.20
N LEU A 164 -28.80 -2.02 -0.78
CA LEU A 164 -27.73 -2.58 -1.59
C LEU A 164 -28.24 -3.38 -2.80
N ASN A 165 -29.53 -3.74 -2.84
CA ASN A 165 -30.14 -4.41 -3.99
C ASN A 165 -30.36 -3.46 -5.18
N GLU A 166 -30.42 -2.15 -4.92
CA GLU A 166 -30.60 -1.13 -5.95
C GLU A 166 -29.28 -0.82 -6.67
N ALA A 167 -29.17 -1.30 -7.92
CA ALA A 167 -27.95 -1.21 -8.73
C ALA A 167 -27.41 0.22 -8.87
N PHE A 168 -28.31 1.14 -9.19
CA PHE A 168 -27.96 2.53 -9.44
C PHE A 168 -27.52 3.26 -8.17
N ALA A 169 -28.12 2.94 -7.01
CA ALA A 169 -27.76 3.53 -5.73
C ALA A 169 -26.33 3.14 -5.32
N VAL A 170 -26.00 1.84 -5.42
CA VAL A 170 -24.66 1.33 -5.10
C VAL A 170 -23.60 1.95 -6.01
N GLU A 171 -23.81 1.93 -7.33
CA GLU A 171 -22.86 2.51 -8.27
C GLU A 171 -22.60 4.00 -7.99
N LYS A 172 -23.67 4.77 -7.76
CA LYS A 172 -23.57 6.21 -7.44
C LYS A 172 -22.84 6.45 -6.12
N ALA A 173 -23.02 5.58 -5.13
CA ALA A 173 -22.30 5.66 -3.86
C ALA A 173 -20.79 5.41 -4.03
N LEU A 174 -20.42 4.41 -4.83
CA LEU A 174 -19.01 4.11 -5.14
C LEU A 174 -18.35 5.25 -5.92
N GLN A 175 -19.05 5.83 -6.90
CA GLN A 175 -18.60 7.03 -7.63
C GLN A 175 -18.45 8.24 -6.70
N LYS A 176 -19.34 8.39 -5.70
CA LYS A 176 -19.23 9.43 -4.67
C LYS A 176 -18.00 9.22 -3.77
N TYR A 177 -17.68 7.97 -3.42
CA TYR A 177 -16.43 7.64 -2.73
C TYR A 177 -15.21 8.04 -3.58
N GLU A 178 -15.18 7.63 -4.85
CA GLU A 178 -14.08 7.93 -5.77
C GLU A 178 -13.86 9.43 -5.89
N SER A 179 -14.90 10.21 -6.18
CA SER A 179 -14.78 11.66 -6.36
C SER A 179 -14.25 12.39 -5.12
N LYS A 180 -14.61 11.93 -3.91
CA LYS A 180 -14.09 12.48 -2.65
C LYS A 180 -12.60 12.20 -2.43
N ARG A 181 -12.10 11.07 -2.94
CA ARG A 181 -10.78 10.55 -2.58
C ARG A 181 -9.74 10.74 -3.67
N LEU A 182 -10.14 10.66 -4.94
CA LEU A 182 -9.26 10.68 -6.10
C LEU A 182 -8.30 11.87 -6.09
N ALA A 183 -8.82 13.09 -5.92
CA ALA A 183 -7.98 14.30 -5.94
C ALA A 183 -6.98 14.31 -4.77
N HIS A 184 -7.43 13.97 -3.57
CA HIS A 184 -6.59 13.96 -2.37
C HIS A 184 -5.48 12.92 -2.48
N THR A 185 -5.82 11.65 -2.73
CA THR A 185 -4.81 10.57 -2.78
C THR A 185 -3.87 10.74 -3.96
N SER A 186 -4.34 11.25 -5.10
CA SER A 186 -3.46 11.55 -6.25
C SER A 186 -2.43 12.62 -5.91
N LYS A 187 -2.83 13.71 -5.23
CA LYS A 187 -1.91 14.75 -4.75
C LYS A 187 -0.86 14.15 -3.81
N GLN A 188 -1.28 13.28 -2.91
CA GLN A 188 -0.40 12.62 -1.95
C GLN A 188 0.59 11.65 -2.60
N VAL A 189 0.12 10.82 -3.53
CA VAL A 189 0.98 9.92 -4.31
C VAL A 189 1.99 10.74 -5.10
N GLN A 190 1.59 11.85 -5.72
CA GLN A 190 2.51 12.70 -6.47
C GLN A 190 3.55 13.38 -5.57
N ALA A 191 3.13 13.89 -4.40
CA ALA A 191 4.04 14.50 -3.44
C ALA A 191 5.11 13.50 -2.94
N ALA A 192 4.71 12.27 -2.60
CA ALA A 192 5.61 11.21 -2.18
C ALA A 192 6.65 10.86 -3.26
N VAL A 193 6.28 11.03 -4.52
CA VAL A 193 7.12 10.69 -5.67
C VAL A 193 8.11 11.78 -5.95
N ASN A 194 7.64 13.03 -5.94
CA ASN A 194 8.50 14.19 -6.06
C ASN A 194 9.53 14.18 -4.93
N LEU A 195 9.11 13.88 -3.69
CA LEU A 195 10.00 13.75 -2.55
C LEU A 195 11.03 12.63 -2.78
N GLY A 196 10.59 11.44 -3.20
CA GLY A 196 11.50 10.35 -3.52
C GLY A 196 12.51 10.72 -4.61
N GLN A 197 12.08 11.41 -5.67
CA GLN A 197 12.96 11.88 -6.74
C GLN A 197 13.95 12.93 -6.25
N MET A 198 13.52 13.88 -5.40
CA MET A 198 14.40 14.88 -4.79
C MET A 198 15.46 14.22 -3.90
N VAL A 199 15.04 13.29 -3.03
CA VAL A 199 15.95 12.51 -2.18
C VAL A 199 16.97 11.76 -3.02
N HIS A 200 16.57 11.22 -4.18
CA HIS A 200 17.46 10.47 -5.07
C HIS A 200 18.11 11.29 -6.18
N HIS A 201 17.94 12.61 -6.19
CA HIS A 201 18.50 13.48 -7.22
C HIS A 201 20.03 13.51 -7.11
N SER A 202 20.73 13.19 -8.20
CA SER A 202 22.17 12.90 -8.22
C SER A 202 23.04 14.00 -7.61
N MET A 203 22.71 15.27 -7.83
CA MET A 203 23.47 16.42 -7.31
C MET A 203 23.37 16.62 -5.79
N LEU A 204 22.26 16.19 -5.17
CA LEU A 204 22.06 16.33 -3.72
C LEU A 204 22.47 15.08 -2.96
N ARG A 205 22.80 13.97 -3.63
CA ARG A 205 23.21 12.72 -2.97
C ARG A 205 24.42 12.87 -2.04
N PRO A 206 25.52 13.57 -2.40
CA PRO A 206 26.66 13.72 -1.50
C PRO A 206 26.31 14.55 -0.27
N VAL A 207 25.55 15.63 -0.45
CA VAL A 207 25.10 16.50 0.66
C VAL A 207 24.08 15.78 1.54
N ARG A 208 23.12 15.08 0.96
CA ARG A 208 22.15 14.23 1.67
C ARG A 208 22.87 13.16 2.48
N ASN A 209 23.81 12.43 1.87
CA ASN A 209 24.58 11.41 2.57
C ASN A 209 25.38 12.05 3.70
N LEU A 210 26.10 13.15 3.44
CA LEU A 210 26.82 13.89 4.48
C LEU A 210 25.89 14.34 5.63
N VAL A 211 24.70 14.84 5.34
CA VAL A 211 23.70 15.26 6.33
C VAL A 211 23.15 14.07 7.13
N LEU A 212 22.80 12.97 6.47
CA LEU A 212 22.30 11.76 7.15
C LEU A 212 23.41 11.05 7.94
N ASP A 213 24.65 11.13 7.48
CA ASP A 213 25.82 10.48 8.07
C ASP A 213 26.47 11.34 9.20
N TYR A 214 26.18 12.65 9.29
CA TYR A 214 26.80 13.57 10.27
C TYR A 214 25.83 14.36 11.16
N ILE A 215 24.51 14.33 10.92
CA ILE A 215 23.56 14.86 11.91
C ILE A 215 23.45 13.84 13.05
N TRP A 216 24.20 14.09 14.10
CA TRP A 216 24.18 13.36 15.38
C TRP A 216 22.76 13.19 15.96
N LEU A 217 21.84 14.12 15.68
CA LEU A 217 20.44 14.03 16.11
C LEU A 217 19.67 12.86 15.47
N LEU A 218 20.10 12.39 14.28
CA LEU A 218 19.54 11.22 13.60
C LEU A 218 20.27 9.92 13.97
N GLN A 219 21.51 10.01 14.46
CA GLN A 219 22.31 8.87 14.92
C GLN A 219 22.07 8.50 16.39
N SER A 220 21.64 9.47 17.22
CA SER A 220 21.56 9.32 18.67
C SER A 220 20.50 8.35 19.21
N HIS A 221 19.79 7.59 18.36
CA HIS A 221 18.90 6.52 18.82
C HIS A 221 19.03 5.18 18.07
N VAL A 222 20.02 5.00 17.18
CA VAL A 222 20.31 3.69 16.56
C VAL A 222 21.81 3.55 16.27
N GLY A 223 22.52 2.76 17.08
CA GLY A 223 23.75 2.04 16.73
C GLY A 223 25.01 2.83 16.34
N GLU A 224 26.00 2.82 17.25
CA GLU A 224 27.39 3.28 17.18
C GLU A 224 27.64 4.80 17.04
N GLU A 225 28.60 5.31 17.86
CA GLU A 225 28.84 6.75 18.06
C GLU A 225 29.66 7.41 16.92
N ASN A 226 30.33 6.63 16.06
CA ASN A 226 31.13 7.18 14.96
C ASN A 226 31.38 6.20 13.78
N PRO A 227 31.23 6.65 12.51
CA PRO A 227 31.57 5.87 11.31
C PRO A 227 33.02 5.33 11.20
N ARG A 228 33.98 5.86 11.97
CA ARG A 228 35.40 5.43 11.96
C ARG A 228 35.62 4.05 12.57
N GLU A 229 34.69 3.55 13.37
CA GLU A 229 34.80 2.23 14.00
C GLU A 229 34.63 1.06 13.01
N ILE A 230 34.18 1.35 11.79
CA ILE A 230 33.89 0.36 10.74
C ILE A 230 35.13 0.04 9.86
N VAL A 231 36.18 0.87 9.94
CA VAL A 231 37.33 0.83 9.01
C VAL A 231 38.61 0.25 9.66
N ALA A 232 38.55 -0.21 10.91
CA ALA A 232 39.61 -0.98 11.57
C ALA A 232 39.41 -2.49 11.40
#